data_AF-A0A7C1C0S0-F1
#
_entry.id   AF-A0A7C1C0S0-F1
#
_cell.length_a   1.000
_cell.length_b   1.000
_cell.length_c   1.000
_cell.angle_alpha   90.00
_cell.angle_beta   90.00
_cell.angle_gamma   90.00
#
_symmetry.space_group_name_H-M   'P 1'
#
loop_
_entity.id
_entity.type
_entity.pdbx_description
1 polymer ?
#
loop_
_entity_poly.entity_id
_entity_poly.type
_entity_poly.pdbx_seq_one_letter_code
_entity_poly.pdbx_strand_id
1 'polypeptide(L)'
;MSEVIKNRYEFVYLFDVKNGNPNGDPDAGNAPRQDYETGKGLVTDVCLKRKIRNYVDITKNNQAPYEIHVREGAFLSEHHKRAHLAIENEKIQMIVPEDLAAEFETFEAYPDGIIFSNNEGERPCLLLSLSELEETEKDVKKLKEKKKKEDAENKKLISPAAKSKLRELFIDSKEKKAAQWMCKNFFDVRTFGAVMSTGDMRCGQIRGPVQFGFAESIDSIVGKEIPMSRTAAVSVDDPDQKGLGARKSIV
;
A
#
# COMPACT_ATOMS: atom_id res chain seq x y z
N MET A 1 -7.53 -19.24 2.77
CA MET A 1 -7.86 -17.81 2.91
C MET A 1 -8.71 -17.67 4.16
N SER A 2 -8.37 -16.74 5.06
CA SER A 2 -9.23 -16.43 6.22
C SER A 2 -10.55 -15.83 5.73
N GLU A 3 -11.68 -16.27 6.30
CA GLU A 3 -12.97 -15.68 5.99
C GLU A 3 -12.96 -14.16 6.27
N VAL A 4 -13.60 -13.39 5.38
CA VAL A 4 -13.76 -11.95 5.57
C VAL A 4 -14.73 -11.71 6.72
N ILE A 5 -14.43 -10.71 7.56
CA ILE A 5 -15.32 -10.29 8.64
C ILE A 5 -16.70 -9.92 8.08
N LYS A 6 -17.76 -10.49 8.68
CA LYS A 6 -19.16 -10.24 8.26
C LYS A 6 -19.81 -9.08 9.01
N ASN A 7 -19.28 -8.73 10.18
CA ASN A 7 -19.86 -7.73 11.07
C ASN A 7 -18.96 -6.50 11.19
N ARG A 8 -19.56 -5.36 11.50
CA ARG A 8 -18.85 -4.15 11.94
C ARG A 8 -18.55 -4.26 13.45
N TYR A 9 -17.37 -3.83 13.85
CA TYR A 9 -16.94 -3.84 15.24
C TYR A 9 -16.57 -2.43 15.68
N GLU A 10 -16.88 -2.14 16.94
CA GLU A 10 -16.41 -0.97 17.67
C GLU A 10 -15.68 -1.48 18.92
N PHE A 11 -14.61 -0.80 19.30
CA PHE A 11 -13.84 -1.18 20.48
C PHE A 11 -13.33 0.07 21.19
N VAL A 12 -13.31 0.00 22.51
CA VAL A 12 -12.65 0.99 23.37
C VAL A 12 -11.41 0.33 23.93
N TYR A 13 -10.25 0.95 23.69
CA TYR A 13 -8.96 0.45 24.16
C TYR A 13 -8.43 1.37 25.25
N LEU A 14 -8.42 0.88 26.49
CA LEU A 14 -7.84 1.58 27.63
C LEU A 14 -6.43 1.07 27.87
N PHE A 15 -5.49 2.00 28.08
CA PHE A 15 -4.12 1.70 28.48
C PHE A 15 -3.64 2.78 29.45
N ASP A 16 -2.66 2.44 30.28
CA ASP A 16 -2.02 3.36 31.20
C ASP A 16 -0.52 3.52 30.90
N VAL A 17 0.08 4.52 31.52
CA VAL A 17 1.53 4.74 31.51
C VAL A 17 1.96 5.16 32.91
N LYS A 18 3.12 4.67 33.35
CA LYS A 18 3.68 5.02 34.65
C LYS A 18 5.12 5.46 34.48
N ASN A 19 5.42 6.70 34.89
CA ASN A 19 6.75 7.31 34.81
C ASN A 19 7.36 7.22 33.41
N GLY A 20 6.55 7.50 32.38
CA GLY A 20 6.92 7.25 31.00
C GLY A 20 6.38 8.30 30.04
N ASN A 21 6.82 8.21 28.79
CA ASN A 21 6.32 9.05 27.71
C ASN A 21 5.59 8.16 26.69
N PRO A 22 4.24 8.17 26.66
CA PRO A 22 3.49 7.30 25.77
C PRO A 22 3.62 7.72 24.30
N ASN A 23 3.74 9.03 24.04
CA ASN A 23 3.82 9.61 22.71
C ASN A 23 4.44 11.02 22.77
N GLY A 24 5.68 11.13 22.32
CA GLY A 24 6.41 12.40 22.32
C GLY A 24 6.01 13.32 21.16
N ASP A 25 6.05 14.63 21.43
CA ASP A 25 5.88 15.67 20.43
C ASP A 25 7.24 16.06 19.83
N PRO A 26 7.47 15.89 18.51
CA PRO A 26 8.69 16.32 17.85
C PRO A 26 8.86 17.85 17.90
N ASP A 27 7.77 18.62 17.96
CA ASP A 27 7.83 20.09 17.95
C ASP A 27 8.04 20.66 19.37
N ALA A 28 7.65 19.93 20.41
CA ALA A 28 7.83 20.31 21.81
C ALA A 28 8.98 19.55 22.49
N GLY A 29 10.09 19.32 21.78
CA GLY A 29 11.30 18.75 22.37
C GLY A 29 11.12 17.35 22.98
N ASN A 30 10.25 16.52 22.38
CA ASN A 30 9.86 15.19 22.83
C ASN A 30 9.09 15.18 24.18
N ALA A 31 8.48 16.29 24.58
CA ALA A 31 7.49 16.29 25.67
C ALA A 31 6.28 15.41 25.31
N PRO A 32 5.58 14.82 26.29
CA PRO A 32 4.31 14.14 26.04
C PRO A 32 3.34 15.09 25.32
N ARG A 33 2.70 14.63 24.24
CA ARG A 33 1.71 15.46 23.53
C ARG A 33 0.55 15.80 24.45
N GLN A 34 0.11 17.05 24.39
CA GLN A 34 -0.98 17.58 25.20
C GLN A 34 -1.89 18.43 24.31
N ASP A 35 -3.19 18.36 24.56
CA ASP A 35 -4.13 19.32 24.02
C ASP A 35 -4.02 20.65 24.76
N TYR A 36 -3.82 21.75 24.03
CA TYR A 36 -3.61 23.07 24.59
C TYR A 36 -4.87 23.65 25.25
N GLU A 37 -6.06 23.21 24.86
CA GLU A 37 -7.32 23.72 25.43
C GLU A 37 -7.70 22.98 26.71
N THR A 38 -7.64 21.63 26.69
CA THR A 38 -8.11 20.81 27.82
C THR A 38 -6.98 20.38 28.78
N GLY A 39 -5.72 20.47 28.36
CA GLY A 39 -4.59 19.93 29.10
C GLY A 39 -4.51 18.40 29.11
N LYS A 40 -5.36 17.69 28.37
CA LYS A 40 -5.34 16.23 28.29
C LYS A 40 -4.17 15.74 27.46
N GLY A 41 -3.61 14.59 27.83
CA GLY A 41 -2.57 13.91 27.09
C GLY A 41 -3.13 13.30 25.81
N LEU A 42 -2.39 13.42 24.71
CA LEU A 42 -2.77 12.92 23.40
C LEU A 42 -1.83 11.79 22.95
N VAL A 43 -2.41 10.72 22.44
CA VAL A 43 -1.67 9.66 21.73
C VAL A 43 -2.25 9.53 20.33
N THR A 44 -1.43 9.81 19.33
CA THR A 44 -1.86 9.79 17.95
C THR A 44 -2.18 8.38 17.49
N ASP A 45 -3.12 8.25 16.57
CA ASP A 45 -3.50 6.99 15.96
C ASP A 45 -2.28 6.32 15.30
N VAL A 46 -1.42 7.09 14.62
CA VAL A 46 -0.20 6.59 13.97
C VAL A 46 0.80 5.98 14.97
N CYS A 47 0.86 6.49 16.20
CA CYS A 47 1.70 5.93 17.26
C CYS A 47 1.21 4.53 17.66
N LEU A 48 -0.08 4.38 17.91
CA LEU A 48 -0.68 3.08 18.24
C LEU A 48 -0.58 2.10 17.05
N LYS A 49 -0.85 2.56 15.82
CA LYS A 49 -0.66 1.73 14.61
C LYS A 49 0.78 1.24 14.49
N ARG A 50 1.78 2.07 14.84
CA ARG A 50 3.19 1.64 14.85
C ARG A 50 3.44 0.56 15.90
N LYS A 51 2.90 0.70 17.12
CA LYS A 51 3.02 -0.34 18.16
C LYS A 51 2.40 -1.66 17.73
N ILE A 52 1.23 -1.63 17.09
CA ILE A 52 0.57 -2.82 16.54
C ILE A 52 1.42 -3.47 15.45
N ARG A 53 1.97 -2.67 14.51
CA ARG A 53 2.88 -3.18 13.47
C ARG A 53 4.10 -3.86 14.09
N ASN A 54 4.76 -3.21 15.05
CA ASN A 54 5.94 -3.77 15.72
C ASN A 54 5.59 -5.07 16.47
N TYR A 55 4.45 -5.14 17.15
CA TYR A 55 4.00 -6.34 17.82
C TYR A 55 3.78 -7.50 16.84
N VAL A 56 3.15 -7.25 15.69
CA VAL A 56 2.94 -8.28 14.66
C VAL A 56 4.26 -8.71 14.03
N ASP A 57 5.17 -7.78 13.75
CA ASP A 57 6.51 -8.08 13.21
C ASP A 57 7.28 -9.05 14.14
N ILE A 58 7.30 -8.75 15.44
CA ILE A 58 7.97 -9.56 16.46
C ILE A 58 7.30 -10.92 16.63
N THR A 59 5.96 -10.96 16.73
CA THR A 59 5.24 -12.21 17.03
C THR A 59 5.10 -13.15 15.84
N LYS A 60 5.14 -12.61 14.61
CA LYS A 60 5.00 -13.38 13.36
C LYS A 60 6.31 -13.50 12.57
N ASN A 61 7.42 -13.02 13.14
CA ASN A 61 8.76 -13.09 12.55
C ASN A 61 8.81 -12.55 11.10
N ASN A 62 8.01 -11.55 10.78
CA ASN A 62 7.86 -10.99 9.43
C ASN A 62 7.64 -12.03 8.31
N GLN A 63 6.84 -13.07 8.57
CA GLN A 63 6.54 -14.10 7.57
C GLN A 63 5.18 -13.84 6.91
N ALA A 64 5.07 -14.11 5.61
CA ALA A 64 3.78 -14.10 4.91
C ALA A 64 2.79 -15.06 5.60
N PRO A 65 1.52 -14.66 5.85
CA PRO A 65 0.79 -13.48 5.36
C PRO A 65 0.77 -12.27 6.33
N TYR A 66 1.74 -12.19 7.24
CA TYR A 66 1.84 -11.18 8.30
C TYR A 66 3.06 -10.26 8.15
N GLU A 67 3.58 -10.11 6.93
CA GLU A 67 4.68 -9.19 6.67
C GLU A 67 4.24 -7.74 6.96
N ILE A 68 5.18 -6.87 7.34
CA ILE A 68 4.91 -5.45 7.58
C ILE A 68 5.52 -4.61 6.46
N HIS A 69 4.67 -3.87 5.74
CA HIS A 69 5.09 -3.04 4.61
C HIS A 69 5.85 -1.80 5.09
N VAL A 70 5.34 -1.10 6.10
CA VAL A 70 5.96 0.11 6.66
C VAL A 70 6.88 -0.25 7.82
N ARG A 71 8.12 -0.62 7.49
CA ARG A 71 9.16 -1.01 8.44
C ARG A 71 10.39 -0.09 8.35
N GLU A 72 11.08 0.08 9.46
CA GLU A 72 12.36 0.79 9.48
C GLU A 72 13.43 0.01 8.68
N GLY A 73 14.14 0.71 7.80
CA GLY A 73 15.19 0.13 6.94
C GLY A 73 14.69 -0.62 5.69
N ALA A 74 13.38 -0.78 5.50
CA ALA A 74 12.82 -1.42 4.31
C ALA A 74 12.51 -0.39 3.20
N PHE A 75 12.76 -0.76 1.95
CA PHE A 75 12.42 0.08 0.79
C PHE A 75 11.04 -0.30 0.25
N LEU A 76 10.10 0.66 0.26
CA LEU A 76 8.74 0.44 -0.25
C LEU A 76 8.75 0.05 -1.74
N SER A 77 9.70 0.58 -2.51
CA SER A 77 9.89 0.26 -3.93
C SER A 77 10.23 -1.21 -4.19
N GLU A 78 10.94 -1.88 -3.28
CA GLU A 78 11.25 -3.31 -3.39
C GLU A 78 9.99 -4.16 -3.19
N HIS A 79 9.14 -3.78 -2.24
CA HIS A 79 7.85 -4.43 -2.04
C HIS A 79 6.96 -4.30 -3.28
N HIS A 80 6.95 -3.13 -3.93
CA HIS A 80 6.20 -2.93 -5.18
C HIS A 80 6.75 -3.79 -6.33
N LYS A 81 8.07 -3.89 -6.47
CA LYS A 81 8.71 -4.76 -7.47
C LYS A 81 8.37 -6.23 -7.24
N ARG A 82 8.41 -6.70 -5.98
CA ARG A 82 8.04 -8.08 -5.62
C ARG A 82 6.59 -8.39 -5.99
N ALA A 83 5.67 -7.44 -5.79
CA ALA A 83 4.28 -7.60 -6.21
C ALA A 83 4.14 -7.71 -7.73
N HIS A 84 4.84 -6.87 -8.49
CA HIS A 84 4.79 -6.90 -9.96
C HIS A 84 5.36 -8.20 -10.53
N LEU A 85 6.52 -8.64 -10.05
CA LEU A 85 7.15 -9.91 -10.45
C LEU A 85 6.25 -11.12 -10.16
N ALA A 86 5.53 -11.10 -9.04
CA ALA A 86 4.61 -12.18 -8.70
C ALA A 86 3.38 -12.24 -9.63
N ILE A 87 3.00 -11.11 -10.23
CA ILE A 87 1.82 -11.00 -11.11
C ILE A 87 2.17 -11.20 -12.58
N GLU A 88 3.43 -11.06 -12.96
CA GLU A 88 3.88 -11.30 -14.35
C GLU A 88 3.46 -12.67 -14.89
N ASN A 89 3.34 -13.68 -14.02
CA ASN A 89 2.90 -15.03 -14.39
C ASN A 89 1.40 -15.30 -14.17
N GLU A 90 0.63 -14.35 -13.65
CA GLU A 90 -0.81 -14.51 -13.39
C GLU A 90 -1.67 -13.94 -14.53
N LYS A 91 -2.59 -14.75 -15.06
CA LYS A 91 -3.56 -14.36 -16.10
C LYS A 91 -4.47 -13.23 -15.61
N ILE A 92 -4.45 -12.07 -16.26
CA ILE A 92 -5.30 -10.92 -15.90
C ILE A 92 -6.65 -11.05 -16.59
N GLN A 93 -7.71 -11.24 -15.79
CA GLN A 93 -9.09 -11.14 -16.24
C GLN A 93 -9.54 -9.68 -16.14
N MET A 94 -9.98 -9.08 -17.24
CA MET A 94 -10.60 -7.75 -17.26
C MET A 94 -12.06 -7.87 -17.67
N ILE A 95 -12.96 -7.28 -16.89
CA ILE A 95 -14.35 -7.10 -17.30
C ILE A 95 -14.39 -5.88 -18.21
N VAL A 96 -14.79 -6.06 -19.46
CA VAL A 96 -14.91 -4.95 -20.42
C VAL A 96 -16.21 -4.18 -20.15
N PRO A 97 -16.18 -2.83 -20.04
CA PRO A 97 -17.40 -2.03 -19.93
C PRO A 97 -18.34 -2.22 -21.12
N GLU A 98 -19.65 -2.22 -20.87
CA GLU A 98 -20.70 -2.48 -21.88
C GLU A 98 -20.64 -1.50 -23.08
N ASP A 99 -20.24 -0.24 -22.86
CA ASP A 99 -20.06 0.77 -23.93
C ASP A 99 -18.99 0.38 -24.97
N LEU A 100 -17.96 -0.37 -24.56
CA LEU A 100 -16.90 -0.87 -25.44
C LEU A 100 -17.26 -2.25 -26.00
N ALA A 101 -18.09 -3.03 -25.31
CA ALA A 101 -18.52 -4.36 -25.76
C ALA A 101 -19.27 -4.29 -27.09
N ALA A 102 -20.10 -3.26 -27.31
CA ALA A 102 -20.81 -3.04 -28.58
C ALA A 102 -19.85 -2.72 -29.75
N GLU A 103 -18.74 -2.02 -29.50
CA GLU A 103 -17.70 -1.83 -30.53
C GLU A 103 -16.99 -3.15 -30.87
N PHE A 104 -16.78 -4.01 -29.86
CA PHE A 104 -16.14 -5.31 -30.01
C PHE A 104 -17.01 -6.37 -30.71
N GLU A 105 -18.34 -6.36 -30.52
CA GLU A 105 -19.28 -7.27 -31.21
C GLU A 105 -19.27 -7.11 -32.74
N THR A 106 -18.82 -5.95 -33.24
CA THR A 106 -18.71 -5.64 -34.67
C THR A 106 -17.49 -6.28 -35.35
N PHE A 107 -16.58 -6.90 -34.61
CA PHE A 107 -15.37 -7.52 -35.17
C PHE A 107 -15.55 -9.02 -35.39
N GLU A 108 -15.40 -9.48 -36.65
CA GLU A 108 -15.50 -10.91 -37.02
C GLU A 108 -14.30 -11.75 -36.56
N ALA A 109 -13.17 -11.13 -36.18
CA ALA A 109 -12.02 -11.84 -35.64
C ALA A 109 -11.27 -10.96 -34.63
N TYR A 110 -11.11 -11.49 -33.41
CA TYR A 110 -10.34 -10.86 -32.36
C TYR A 110 -8.84 -11.18 -32.53
N PRO A 111 -7.93 -10.25 -32.19
CA PRO A 111 -6.50 -10.55 -32.08
C PRO A 111 -6.23 -11.70 -31.10
N ASP A 112 -5.21 -12.50 -31.38
CA ASP A 112 -4.76 -13.61 -30.52
C ASP A 112 -4.59 -13.14 -29.06
N GLY A 113 -5.24 -13.83 -28.12
CA GLY A 113 -5.25 -13.51 -26.68
C GLY A 113 -6.57 -12.95 -26.13
N ILE A 114 -7.59 -12.72 -26.97
CA ILE A 114 -8.94 -12.36 -26.53
C ILE A 114 -9.84 -13.60 -26.60
N ILE A 115 -10.04 -14.26 -25.47
CA ILE A 115 -10.95 -15.41 -25.37
C ILE A 115 -12.25 -14.95 -24.71
N PHE A 116 -13.34 -14.87 -25.47
CA PHE A 116 -14.69 -14.76 -24.92
C PHE A 116 -15.15 -16.12 -24.43
N SER A 117 -15.21 -16.34 -23.11
CA SER A 117 -15.89 -17.52 -22.57
C SER A 117 -17.36 -17.18 -22.32
N ASN A 118 -18.21 -17.46 -23.31
CA ASN A 118 -19.66 -17.51 -23.09
C ASN A 118 -20.00 -18.79 -22.32
N ASN A 119 -19.95 -18.71 -20.98
CA ASN A 119 -20.76 -19.58 -20.13
C ASN A 119 -21.89 -18.70 -19.58
N GLU A 120 -23.07 -18.88 -20.14
CA GLU A 120 -24.39 -18.37 -19.73
C GLU A 120 -24.42 -17.29 -18.62
N GLY A 121 -24.48 -16.02 -19.02
CA GLY A 121 -25.03 -14.94 -18.18
C GLY A 121 -24.05 -13.94 -17.56
N GLU A 122 -22.74 -14.06 -17.76
CA GLU A 122 -21.76 -13.09 -17.23
C GLU A 122 -20.95 -12.38 -18.31
N ARG A 123 -20.73 -11.08 -18.07
CA ARG A 123 -20.14 -10.06 -18.95
C ARG A 123 -18.82 -10.50 -19.62
N PRO A 124 -18.50 -9.98 -20.82
CA PRO A 124 -17.30 -10.35 -21.56
C PRO A 124 -16.02 -10.05 -20.77
N CYS A 125 -15.19 -11.08 -20.61
CA CYS A 125 -13.94 -11.03 -19.87
C CYS A 125 -12.74 -11.17 -20.82
N LEU A 126 -11.82 -10.20 -20.85
CA LEU A 126 -10.53 -10.31 -21.54
C LEU A 126 -9.54 -11.07 -20.66
N LEU A 127 -8.87 -12.08 -21.19
CA LEU A 127 -7.91 -12.92 -20.46
C LEU A 127 -6.52 -12.74 -21.07
N LEU A 128 -5.77 -11.76 -20.58
CA LEU A 128 -4.43 -11.46 -21.09
C LEU A 128 -3.36 -12.11 -20.20
N SER A 129 -2.60 -13.03 -20.79
CA SER A 129 -1.29 -13.46 -20.28
C SER A 129 -0.26 -12.39 -20.63
N LEU A 130 0.42 -11.82 -19.62
CA LEU A 130 1.52 -10.87 -19.84
C LEU A 130 2.69 -11.48 -20.65
N SER A 131 2.78 -12.82 -20.69
CA SER A 131 3.71 -13.58 -21.53
C SER A 131 3.54 -13.30 -23.03
N GLU A 132 2.33 -13.00 -23.49
CA GLU A 132 2.01 -12.80 -24.90
C GLU A 132 2.15 -11.34 -25.35
N LEU A 133 2.27 -10.38 -24.41
CA LEU A 133 2.45 -8.95 -24.75
C LEU A 133 3.90 -8.61 -25.14
N GLU A 134 4.89 -9.26 -24.54
CA GLU A 134 6.30 -9.05 -24.91
C GLU A 134 6.70 -9.80 -26.18
N GLU A 135 6.13 -10.99 -26.41
CA GLU A 135 6.26 -11.70 -27.67
C GLU A 135 5.51 -10.98 -28.80
N THR A 136 4.31 -10.45 -28.55
CA THR A 136 3.62 -9.60 -29.54
C THR A 136 4.28 -8.24 -29.75
N GLU A 137 4.98 -7.61 -28.80
CA GLU A 137 5.78 -6.41 -29.13
C GLU A 137 6.98 -6.74 -30.05
N LYS A 138 7.62 -7.91 -29.86
CA LYS A 138 8.71 -8.40 -30.72
C LYS A 138 8.20 -8.87 -32.08
N ASP A 139 7.04 -9.50 -32.12
CA ASP A 139 6.42 -9.97 -33.35
C ASP A 139 5.66 -8.86 -34.09
N VAL A 140 5.18 -7.81 -33.42
CA VAL A 140 4.70 -6.55 -34.05
C VAL A 140 5.86 -5.81 -34.70
N LYS A 141 7.08 -5.86 -34.15
CA LYS A 141 8.28 -5.36 -34.83
C LYS A 141 8.60 -6.16 -36.10
N LYS A 142 8.38 -7.49 -36.10
CA LYS A 142 8.56 -8.35 -37.29
C LYS A 142 7.38 -8.26 -38.29
N LEU A 143 6.15 -8.03 -37.83
CA LEU A 143 4.93 -7.89 -38.64
C LEU A 143 4.81 -6.50 -39.29
N LYS A 144 5.47 -5.47 -38.73
CA LYS A 144 5.59 -4.13 -39.33
C LYS A 144 6.23 -4.12 -40.72
N GLU A 145 6.98 -5.16 -41.09
CA GLU A 145 7.57 -5.27 -42.43
C GLU A 145 6.66 -5.98 -43.44
N LYS A 146 5.62 -6.73 -43.01
CA LYS A 146 4.78 -7.54 -43.92
C LYS A 146 3.32 -7.15 -44.08
N LYS A 147 2.72 -6.30 -43.23
CA LYS A 147 1.27 -5.93 -43.35
C LYS A 147 0.97 -4.48 -43.73
N LYS A 148 1.76 -3.87 -44.62
CA LYS A 148 1.46 -2.54 -45.19
C LYS A 148 0.21 -2.49 -46.10
N LYS A 149 -0.47 -3.61 -46.33
CA LYS A 149 -1.69 -3.69 -47.17
C LYS A 149 -2.99 -4.03 -46.41
N GLU A 150 -2.94 -4.64 -45.23
CA GLU A 150 -4.15 -4.97 -44.44
C GLU A 150 -4.48 -3.91 -43.36
N ASP A 151 -3.49 -3.13 -42.91
CA ASP A 151 -3.67 -2.06 -41.91
C ASP A 151 -4.40 -0.80 -42.46
N ALA A 152 -4.75 -0.77 -43.75
CA ALA A 152 -5.47 0.35 -44.34
C ALA A 152 -6.98 0.32 -44.04
N GLU A 153 -7.59 -0.88 -43.98
CA GLU A 153 -9.01 -1.05 -43.67
C GLU A 153 -9.29 -1.01 -42.16
N ASN A 154 -8.40 -1.58 -41.34
CA ASN A 154 -8.53 -1.51 -39.87
C ASN A 154 -8.20 -0.14 -39.25
N LYS A 155 -7.75 0.83 -40.05
CA LYS A 155 -7.51 2.20 -39.59
C LYS A 155 -8.81 2.96 -39.26
N LYS A 156 -9.97 2.43 -39.64
CA LYS A 156 -11.30 3.02 -39.39
C LYS A 156 -12.06 2.44 -38.19
N LEU A 157 -11.60 1.36 -37.56
CA LEU A 157 -12.45 0.52 -36.70
C LEU A 157 -12.21 0.59 -35.18
N ILE A 158 -11.15 1.24 -34.69
CA ILE A 158 -11.02 1.52 -33.25
C ILE A 158 -10.65 2.99 -33.10
N SER A 159 -11.54 3.76 -32.46
CA SER A 159 -11.27 5.17 -32.17
C SER A 159 -9.97 5.28 -31.34
N PRO A 160 -9.12 6.30 -31.56
CA PRO A 160 -7.95 6.52 -30.72
C PRO A 160 -8.32 6.65 -29.22
N ALA A 161 -9.54 7.13 -28.95
CA ALA A 161 -10.12 7.19 -27.62
C ALA A 161 -10.34 5.80 -27.00
N ALA A 162 -10.88 4.84 -27.75
CA ALA A 162 -11.07 3.46 -27.27
C ALA A 162 -9.74 2.76 -26.98
N LYS A 163 -8.69 2.96 -27.79
CA LYS A 163 -7.34 2.43 -27.50
C LYS A 163 -6.73 3.04 -26.23
N SER A 164 -6.91 4.34 -26.01
CA SER A 164 -6.44 5.00 -24.78
C SER A 164 -7.18 4.45 -23.56
N LYS A 165 -8.50 4.32 -23.65
CA LYS A 165 -9.36 3.81 -22.58
C LYS A 165 -9.05 2.35 -22.23
N LEU A 166 -8.79 1.51 -23.23
CA LEU A 166 -8.36 0.12 -23.01
C LEU A 166 -6.99 0.03 -22.33
N ARG A 167 -6.05 0.92 -22.68
CA ARG A 167 -4.74 0.99 -22.02
C ARG A 167 -4.87 1.42 -20.56
N GLU A 168 -5.70 2.41 -20.28
CA GLU A 168 -6.00 2.84 -18.90
C GLU A 168 -6.65 1.71 -18.09
N LEU A 169 -7.66 1.05 -18.63
CA LEU A 169 -8.32 -0.09 -17.97
C LEU A 169 -7.37 -1.26 -17.71
N PHE A 170 -6.42 -1.51 -18.62
CA PHE A 170 -5.40 -2.54 -18.46
C PHE A 170 -4.43 -2.21 -17.32
N ILE A 171 -3.97 -0.96 -17.24
CA ILE A 171 -3.11 -0.47 -16.16
C ILE A 171 -3.86 -0.58 -14.82
N ASP A 172 -5.11 -0.12 -14.76
CA ASP A 172 -5.94 -0.20 -13.55
C ASP A 172 -6.17 -1.64 -13.07
N SER A 173 -6.36 -2.58 -13.99
CA SER A 173 -6.53 -4.00 -13.63
C SER A 173 -5.24 -4.62 -13.09
N LYS A 174 -4.09 -4.28 -13.69
CA LYS A 174 -2.77 -4.69 -13.20
C LYS A 174 -2.50 -4.14 -11.80
N GLU A 175 -2.77 -2.85 -11.58
CA GLU A 175 -2.62 -2.21 -10.27
C GLU A 175 -3.53 -2.84 -9.22
N LYS A 176 -4.79 -3.17 -9.55
CA LYS A 176 -5.71 -3.85 -8.63
C LYS A 176 -5.22 -5.24 -8.23
N LYS A 177 -4.64 -6.00 -9.16
CA LYS A 177 -4.03 -7.29 -8.81
C LYS A 177 -2.80 -7.13 -7.94
N ALA A 178 -1.95 -6.13 -8.23
CA ALA A 178 -0.80 -5.78 -7.39
C ALA A 178 -1.24 -5.43 -5.98
N ALA A 179 -2.27 -4.60 -5.85
CA ALA A 179 -2.91 -4.26 -4.59
C ALA A 179 -3.43 -5.51 -3.85
N GLN A 180 -4.10 -6.44 -4.54
CA GLN A 180 -4.60 -7.67 -3.94
C GLN A 180 -3.47 -8.59 -3.45
N TRP A 181 -2.38 -8.72 -4.21
CA TRP A 181 -1.20 -9.47 -3.79
C TRP A 181 -0.55 -8.84 -2.56
N MET A 182 -0.42 -7.52 -2.53
CA MET A 182 0.07 -6.78 -1.37
C MET A 182 -0.82 -7.03 -0.13
N CYS A 183 -2.14 -6.99 -0.28
CA CYS A 183 -3.09 -7.31 0.80
C CYS A 183 -2.96 -8.75 1.33
N LYS A 184 -2.61 -9.71 0.47
CA LYS A 184 -2.44 -11.11 0.89
C LYS A 184 -1.20 -11.28 1.77
N ASN A 185 -0.11 -10.59 1.44
CA ASN A 185 1.17 -10.80 2.12
C ASN A 185 1.40 -9.86 3.30
N PHE A 186 0.94 -8.60 3.19
CA PHE A 186 1.19 -7.57 4.19
C PHE A 186 -0.01 -7.37 5.13
N PHE A 187 0.21 -7.55 6.43
CA PHE A 187 -0.82 -7.39 7.44
C PHE A 187 -1.25 -5.93 7.60
N ASP A 188 -0.30 -5.00 7.61
CA ASP A 188 -0.57 -3.58 7.83
C ASP A 188 -1.31 -2.94 6.66
N VAL A 189 -0.97 -3.32 5.42
CA VAL A 189 -1.72 -2.92 4.21
C VAL A 189 -3.15 -3.44 4.28
N ARG A 190 -3.34 -4.71 4.65
CA ARG A 190 -4.67 -5.33 4.78
C ARG A 190 -5.52 -4.70 5.88
N THR A 191 -4.90 -4.26 6.98
CA THR A 191 -5.61 -3.82 8.20
C THR A 191 -5.83 -2.31 8.24
N PHE A 192 -4.79 -1.52 7.96
CA PHE A 192 -4.81 -0.05 8.03
C PHE A 192 -4.90 0.62 6.66
N GLY A 193 -4.58 -0.10 5.59
CA GLY A 193 -4.46 0.47 4.25
C GLY A 193 -3.10 1.12 4.02
N ALA A 194 -2.82 1.40 2.75
CA ALA A 194 -1.60 2.06 2.30
C ALA A 194 -1.84 2.79 0.97
N VAL A 195 -1.09 3.86 0.75
CA VAL A 195 -0.99 4.55 -0.54
C VAL A 195 0.30 4.06 -1.21
N MET A 196 0.17 3.36 -2.34
CA MET A 196 1.29 2.72 -3.05
C MET A 196 1.44 3.30 -4.47
N SER A 197 1.21 4.61 -4.58
CA SER A 197 1.36 5.37 -5.83
C SER A 197 2.79 5.87 -6.07
N THR A 198 3.70 5.59 -5.13
CA THR A 198 5.08 6.08 -5.14
C THR A 198 6.00 5.15 -5.94
N GLY A 199 6.82 5.74 -6.82
CA GLY A 199 7.82 5.05 -7.65
C GLY A 199 7.31 4.66 -9.04
N ASP A 200 8.16 3.97 -9.80
CA ASP A 200 7.90 3.56 -11.19
C ASP A 200 6.84 2.44 -11.28
N MET A 201 6.77 1.58 -10.26
CA MET A 201 5.87 0.43 -10.18
C MET A 201 4.76 0.72 -9.16
N ARG A 202 3.63 1.23 -9.65
CA ARG A 202 2.50 1.63 -8.80
C ARG A 202 1.60 0.44 -8.47
N CYS A 203 1.13 0.38 -7.24
CA CYS A 203 0.22 -0.69 -6.77
C CYS A 203 -1.14 -0.13 -6.30
N GLY A 204 -1.50 1.08 -6.76
CA GLY A 204 -2.76 1.75 -6.40
C GLY A 204 -2.85 2.21 -4.94
N GLN A 205 -4.09 2.38 -4.45
CA GLN A 205 -4.39 2.79 -3.09
C GLN A 205 -5.39 1.83 -2.43
N ILE A 206 -5.14 1.46 -1.18
CA ILE A 206 -6.00 0.55 -0.40
C ILE A 206 -6.43 1.25 0.88
N ARG A 207 -7.72 1.16 1.20
CA ARG A 207 -8.28 1.58 2.49
C ARG A 207 -8.43 0.36 3.38
N GLY A 208 -7.85 0.40 4.57
CA GLY A 208 -7.99 -0.67 5.55
C GLY A 208 -9.31 -0.56 6.35
N PRO A 209 -9.86 -1.68 6.83
CA PRO A 209 -11.09 -1.69 7.63
C PRO A 209 -10.92 -1.11 9.03
N VAL A 210 -9.70 -1.09 9.58
CA VAL A 210 -9.45 -0.63 10.96
C VAL A 210 -9.03 0.83 10.95
N GLN A 211 -9.92 1.68 11.45
CA GLN A 211 -9.69 3.10 11.67
C GLN A 211 -9.99 3.43 13.13
N PHE A 212 -9.11 4.21 13.75
CA PHE A 212 -9.30 4.74 15.08
C PHE A 212 -8.68 6.14 15.17
N GLY A 213 -9.25 6.97 16.04
CA GLY A 213 -8.84 8.35 16.27
C GLY A 213 -7.70 8.47 17.26
N PHE A 214 -7.45 9.70 17.70
CA PHE A 214 -6.47 9.97 18.75
C PHE A 214 -7.02 9.47 20.09
N ALA A 215 -6.17 8.84 20.88
CA ALA A 215 -6.49 8.47 22.24
C ALA A 215 -6.19 9.65 23.16
N GLU A 216 -7.09 9.89 24.10
CA GLU A 216 -7.01 10.99 25.06
C GLU A 216 -6.94 10.44 26.48
N SER A 217 -6.21 11.12 27.36
CA SER A 217 -6.28 10.82 28.78
C SER A 217 -7.64 11.21 29.38
N ILE A 218 -8.05 10.51 30.43
CA ILE A 218 -9.28 10.82 31.17
C ILE A 218 -9.14 12.21 31.80
N ASP A 219 -8.01 12.44 32.47
CA ASP A 219 -7.68 13.66 33.20
C ASP A 219 -6.54 14.44 32.53
N SER A 220 -6.38 15.72 32.91
CA SER A 220 -5.26 16.55 32.47
C SER A 220 -3.93 15.98 32.95
N ILE A 221 -2.91 16.01 32.08
CA ILE A 221 -1.57 15.49 32.39
C ILE A 221 -0.61 16.62 32.74
N VAL A 222 0.37 16.31 33.59
CA VAL A 222 1.47 17.22 33.91
C VAL A 222 2.79 16.55 33.54
N GLY A 223 3.43 17.06 32.49
CA GLY A 223 4.76 16.60 32.10
C GLY A 223 5.80 16.98 33.15
N LYS A 224 6.68 16.04 33.50
CA LYS A 224 7.85 16.26 34.37
C LYS A 224 9.12 16.10 33.55
N GLU A 225 9.99 17.09 33.61
CA GLU A 225 11.36 16.97 33.09
C GLU A 225 12.29 16.44 34.19
N ILE A 226 12.84 15.26 33.97
CA ILE A 226 13.84 14.67 34.85
C ILE A 226 15.22 14.86 34.21
N PRO A 227 16.10 15.71 34.78
CA PRO A 227 17.48 15.81 34.33
C PRO A 227 18.24 14.54 34.73
N MET A 228 18.99 13.98 33.79
CA MET A 228 19.90 12.86 34.06
C MET A 228 21.34 13.34 33.95
N SER A 229 22.26 12.67 34.64
CA SER A 229 23.69 12.85 34.45
C SER A 229 24.25 11.75 33.56
N ARG A 230 25.19 12.10 32.67
CA ARG A 230 25.94 11.10 31.88
C ARG A 230 27.37 11.08 32.40
N THR A 231 27.86 9.89 32.71
CA THR A 231 29.23 9.68 33.22
C THR A 231 30.27 9.52 32.12
N ALA A 232 29.86 9.03 30.94
CA ALA A 232 30.73 8.89 29.77
C ALA A 232 30.93 10.22 29.02
N ALA A 233 32.18 10.49 28.65
CA ALA A 233 32.54 11.58 27.75
C ALA A 233 32.06 11.29 26.32
N VAL A 234 31.71 12.34 25.57
CA VAL A 234 31.24 12.22 24.17
C VAL A 234 32.42 12.20 23.21
N SER A 235 33.38 13.08 23.46
CA SER A 235 34.56 13.22 22.64
C SER A 235 35.76 12.59 23.34
N VAL A 236 36.63 11.99 22.53
CA VAL A 236 37.95 11.51 22.98
C VAL A 236 38.88 12.69 23.28
N ASP A 237 38.62 13.83 22.62
CA ASP A 237 39.46 15.04 22.71
C ASP A 237 39.26 15.82 24.02
N ASP A 238 38.10 15.67 24.67
CA ASP A 238 37.74 16.37 25.92
C ASP A 238 37.18 15.38 26.97
N PRO A 239 38.02 14.52 27.58
CA PRO A 239 37.57 13.47 28.49
C PRO A 239 36.99 14.00 29.83
N ASP A 240 37.38 15.22 30.24
CA ASP A 240 36.92 15.84 31.49
C ASP A 240 35.57 16.55 31.36
N GLN A 241 35.07 16.75 30.14
CA GLN A 241 33.78 17.38 29.88
C GLN A 241 32.62 16.39 30.13
N LYS A 242 32.37 16.07 31.40
CA LYS A 242 31.17 15.36 31.85
C LYS A 242 29.97 16.31 31.78
N GLY A 243 29.42 16.49 30.58
CA GLY A 243 28.26 17.36 30.36
C GLY A 243 27.02 16.94 31.17
N LEU A 244 26.14 17.91 31.46
CA LEU A 244 24.76 17.65 31.88
C LEU A 244 24.14 16.63 30.90
N GLY A 245 23.60 15.54 31.44
CA GLY A 245 23.04 14.46 30.62
C GLY A 245 21.70 14.85 30.00
N ALA A 246 21.12 13.92 29.25
CA ALA A 246 19.83 14.12 28.59
C ALA A 246 18.70 14.38 29.60
N ARG A 247 17.66 15.09 29.18
CA ARG A 247 16.41 15.24 29.94
C ARG A 247 15.42 14.18 29.49
N LYS A 248 14.69 13.58 30.43
CA LYS A 248 13.54 12.73 30.14
C LYS A 248 12.26 13.47 30.51
N SER A 249 11.39 13.64 29.53
CA SER A 249 10.04 14.14 29.75
C SER A 249 9.11 12.94 29.99
N ILE A 250 8.46 12.89 31.15
CA ILE A 250 7.56 11.80 31.56
C ILE A 250 6.21 12.33 32.06
N VAL A 251 5.22 11.45 32.09
CA VAL A 251 3.95 11.62 32.82
C VAL A 251 3.89 10.58 33.95
#